data_AF-A0A381UKJ8-F1
#
_entry.id   AF-A0A381UKJ8-F1
#
_cell.length_a   1.000
_cell.length_b   1.000
_cell.length_c   1.000
_cell.angle_alpha   90.00
_cell.angle_beta   90.00
_cell.angle_gamma   90.00
#
_symmetry.space_group_name_H-M   'P 1'
#
loop_
_entity.id
_entity.type
_entity.pdbx_description
1 polymer ?
#
loop_
_entity_poly.entity_id
_entity_poly.type
_entity_poly.pdbx_seq_one_letter_code
_entity_poly.pdbx_strand_id
1 'polypeptide(L)' 'MNIDNFQELIDLTDYLAVSDEYLIRKFKEGGNYLIIDTFGDFLILERDEVESVTNIIWNDLYGPISEKIPHILN' A
#
# COMPACT_ATOMS: atom_id res chain seq x y z
N MET A 1 0.55 10.85 -13.51
CA MET A 1 0.01 11.28 -12.19
C MET A 1 0.13 12.79 -12.08
N ASN A 2 -0.99 13.51 -12.01
CA ASN A 2 -0.98 14.96 -11.76
C ASN A 2 -1.13 15.20 -10.25
N ILE A 3 0.02 15.28 -9.55
CA ILE A 3 0.11 15.42 -8.08
C ILE A 3 -0.47 16.75 -7.58
N ASP A 4 -0.55 17.77 -8.44
CA ASP A 4 -1.00 19.11 -8.08
C ASP A 4 -2.43 19.12 -7.50
N ASN A 5 -3.25 18.12 -7.84
CA ASN A 5 -4.60 17.95 -7.29
C ASN A 5 -4.64 17.38 -5.87
N PHE A 6 -3.51 16.87 -5.34
CA PHE A 6 -3.42 16.18 -4.06
C PHE A 6 -2.48 16.87 -3.07
N GLN A 7 -2.10 18.12 -3.32
CA GLN A 7 -1.09 18.84 -2.54
C GLN A 7 -1.35 18.81 -1.03
N GLU A 8 -2.62 18.91 -0.60
CA GLU A 8 -3.00 18.81 0.82
C GLU A 8 -2.60 17.47 1.44
N LEU A 9 -2.86 16.36 0.75
CA LEU A 9 -2.47 15.02 1.22
C LEU A 9 -0.95 14.84 1.16
N ILE A 10 -0.29 15.40 0.16
CA ILE A 10 1.18 15.38 0.04
C ILE A 10 1.83 16.10 1.22
N ASP A 11 1.28 17.23 1.66
CA ASP A 11 1.84 18.03 2.77
C ASP A 11 1.70 17.31 4.11
N LEU A 12 0.65 16.50 4.28
CA LEU A 12 0.37 15.71 5.49
C LEU A 12 1.10 14.37 5.54
N THR A 13 1.77 13.97 4.45
CA THR A 13 2.36 12.64 4.31
C THR A 13 3.83 12.70 3.86
N ASP A 14 4.63 11.74 4.30
CA ASP A 14 5.98 11.53 3.82
C ASP A 14 5.99 10.49 2.69
N TYR A 15 6.84 10.73 1.69
CA TYR A 15 7.07 9.75 0.62
C TYR A 15 7.64 8.45 1.20
N LEU A 16 7.12 7.31 0.75
CA LEU A 16 7.64 6.00 1.14
C LEU A 16 8.22 5.23 -0.04
N ALA A 17 7.43 5.01 -1.09
CA ALA A 17 7.82 4.23 -2.27
C ALA A 17 6.91 4.53 -3.46
N VAL A 18 7.32 4.03 -4.63
CA VAL A 18 6.49 3.94 -5.84
C VAL A 18 6.53 2.51 -6.34
N SER A 19 5.39 1.97 -6.74
CA SER A 19 5.25 0.68 -7.39
C SER A 19 4.47 0.86 -8.69
N ASP A 20 5.17 0.91 -9.82
CA ASP A 20 4.62 1.19 -11.15
C ASP A 20 3.61 2.35 -11.14
N GLU A 21 2.32 2.03 -11.08
CA GLU A 21 1.19 2.96 -11.14
C GLU A 21 0.76 3.53 -9.76
N TYR A 22 1.41 3.13 -8.67
CA TYR A 22 1.02 3.52 -7.31
C TYR A 22 2.09 4.35 -6.60
N LEU A 23 1.69 5.50 -6.07
CA LEU A 23 2.46 6.31 -5.13
C LEU A 23 2.07 5.94 -3.70
N ILE A 24 3.05 5.50 -2.92
CA ILE A 24 2.86 5.09 -1.53
C ILE A 24 3.48 6.14 -0.61
N ARG A 25 2.68 6.65 0.30
CA ARG A 25 3.04 7.67 1.28
C ARG A 25 2.57 7.26 2.67
N LYS A 26 3.12 7.90 3.70
CA LYS A 26 2.76 7.66 5.10
C LYS A 26 2.37 8.96 5.77
N PHE A 27 1.23 9.01 6.44
CA PHE A 27 0.83 10.18 7.21
C PHE A 27 1.82 10.45 8.33
N LYS A 28 2.22 11.73 8.47
CA LYS A 28 3.13 12.20 9.51
C LYS A 28 2.54 11.99 10.90
N GLU A 29 1.22 12.17 11.01
CA GLU A 29 0.44 11.87 12.21
C GLU A 29 -0.30 10.53 12.07
N GLY A 30 -0.40 9.77 13.16
CA GLY A 30 -1.05 8.45 13.20
C GLY A 30 -0.27 7.32 12.50
N GLY A 31 0.47 7.63 11.44
CA GLY A 31 1.30 6.67 10.72
C GLY A 31 0.52 5.76 9.78
N ASN A 32 -0.70 6.15 9.40
CA ASN A 32 -1.50 5.51 8.36
C ASN A 32 -0.81 5.63 7.00
N TYR A 33 -1.19 4.77 6.07
CA TYR A 33 -0.64 4.78 4.71
C TYR A 33 -1.63 5.40 3.74
N LEU A 34 -1.11 6.12 2.76
CA LEU A 34 -1.85 6.66 1.63
C LEU A 34 -1.28 6.03 0.36
N ILE A 35 -2.13 5.36 -0.39
CA ILE A 35 -1.78 4.74 -1.67
C ILE A 35 -2.61 5.44 -2.73
N ILE A 36 -1.96 6.08 -3.71
CA ILE A 36 -2.61 6.85 -4.77
C ILE A 36 -2.24 6.21 -6.11
N ASP A 37 -3.22 5.97 -6.97
CA ASP A 37 -2.97 5.49 -8.33
C ASP A 37 -2.70 6.63 -9.33
N THR A 38 -2.42 6.30 -10.59
CA THR A 38 -2.14 7.31 -11.62
C THR A 38 -3.35 8.11 -12.08
N PHE A 39 -4.57 7.64 -11.82
CA PHE A 39 -5.84 8.29 -12.13
C PHE A 39 -6.28 9.26 -11.03
N GLY A 40 -5.69 9.15 -9.84
CA GLY A 40 -6.00 9.99 -8.68
C GLY A 40 -6.98 9.35 -7.70
N ASP A 41 -7.32 8.07 -7.88
CA ASP A 41 -8.02 7.31 -6.86
C ASP A 41 -7.04 6.96 -5.74
N PHE A 42 -7.53 6.96 -4.50
CA PHE A 42 -6.68 6.70 -3.35
C PHE A 42 -7.33 5.83 -2.28
N LEU A 43 -6.47 5.12 -1.54
CA LEU A 43 -6.80 4.33 -0.36
C LEU A 43 -6.01 4.86 0.82
N ILE A 44 -6.70 5.10 1.94
CA ILE A 44 -6.06 5.28 3.25
C ILE A 44 -6.14 3.96 3.99
N LEU A 45 -4.98 3.43 4.41
CA LEU A 45 -4.88 2.19 5.15
C LEU A 45 -4.42 2.50 6.58
N GLU A 46 -5.29 2.19 7.55
CA GLU A 46 -4.98 2.37 8.96
C GLU A 46 -3.81 1.49 9.37
N ARG A 47 -2.90 2.06 10.15
CA ARG A 47 -1.65 1.38 10.55
C ARG A 47 -1.90 0.01 11.17
N ASP A 48 -2.90 -0.08 12.04
CA ASP A 48 -3.20 -1.29 12.81
C ASP A 48 -3.89 -2.37 11.96
N GLU A 49 -4.41 -2.00 10.79
CA GLU A 49 -5.10 -2.90 9.87
C GLU A 49 -4.24 -3.33 8.67
N VAL A 50 -3.02 -2.79 8.53
CA VAL A 50 -2.16 -3.05 7.36
C VAL A 50 -1.94 -4.55 7.14
N GLU A 51 -1.57 -5.27 8.19
CA GLU A 51 -1.31 -6.71 8.11
C GLU A 51 -2.56 -7.49 7.71
N SER A 52 -3.70 -7.19 8.35
CA SER A 52 -4.97 -7.84 8.08
C SER A 52 -5.40 -7.66 6.63
N VAL A 53 -5.45 -6.41 6.16
CA VAL A 53 -5.88 -6.06 4.80
C VAL A 53 -4.96 -6.65 3.74
N THR A 54 -3.64 -6.52 3.91
CA THR A 54 -2.68 -7.06 2.94
C THR A 54 -2.73 -8.58 2.88
N ASN A 55 -2.90 -9.26 4.01
CA ASN A 55 -3.07 -10.71 4.05
C ASN A 55 -4.37 -11.16 3.37
N ILE A 56 -5.49 -10.45 3.55
CA ILE A 56 -6.76 -10.77 2.88
C ILE A 56 -6.58 -10.70 1.36
N ILE A 57 -6.02 -9.60 0.86
CA ILE A 57 -5.79 -9.40 -0.58
C ILE A 57 -4.82 -10.45 -1.12
N TRP A 58 -3.73 -10.71 -0.41
CA TRP A 58 -2.74 -11.71 -0.82
C TRP A 58 -3.35 -13.12 -0.88
N ASN A 59 -4.12 -13.50 0.14
CA ASN A 59 -4.73 -14.81 0.21
C ASN A 59 -5.85 -15.00 -0.83
N ASP A 60 -6.53 -13.94 -1.24
CA ASP A 60 -7.47 -13.98 -2.37
C ASP A 60 -6.74 -14.29 -3.69
N LEU A 61 -5.60 -13.63 -3.93
CA LEU A 61 -4.82 -13.79 -5.16
C LEU A 61 -4.07 -15.12 -5.25
N TYR A 62 -3.48 -15.59 -4.15
CA TYR A 62 -2.54 -16.72 -4.15
C TYR A 62 -3.00 -17.92 -3.32
N GLY A 63 -4.16 -17.83 -2.65
CA GLY A 63 -4.60 -18.77 -1.63
C GLY A 63 -3.93 -18.49 -0.28
N PRO A 64 -4.45 -19.08 0.82
CA PRO A 64 -3.85 -18.92 2.14
C PRO A 64 -2.39 -19.35 2.11
N ILE A 65 -1.52 -18.57 2.74
CA ILE A 65 -0.11 -18.94 2.93
C ILE A 65 -0.07 -20.26 3.72
N SER A 66 0.00 -21.39 3.03
CA SER A 66 0.25 -22.68 3.65
C SER A 66 1.75 -22.82 3.82
N GLU A 67 2.25 -22.84 5.04
CA GLU A 67 3.63 -23.25 5.33
C GLU A 67 3.82 -24.71 4.88
N LYS A 68 4.19 -24.89 3.60
CA LYS A 68 4.77 -26.06 2.93
C LYS A 68 4.81 -25.64 1.46
N ILE A 69 5.92 -25.14 0.95
CA ILE A 69 6.97 -25.98 0.35
C ILE A 69 8.27 -25.16 0.39
N PRO A 70 9.40 -25.71 0.87
CA PRO A 70 10.70 -25.12 0.58
C PRO A 70 10.89 -25.19 -0.93
N HIS A 71 10.97 -24.05 -1.60
CA HIS A 71 11.39 -24.00 -2.99
C HIS A 71 12.84 -24.48 -3.06
N ILE A 72 13.03 -25.79 -3.24
CA ILE A 72 14.28 -26.33 -3.76
C ILE A 72 14.31 -25.89 -5.21
N LEU A 73 15.07 -24.83 -5.47
CA LEU A 73 15.47 -24.42 -6.81
C LEU A 73 16.32 -25.54 -7.39
N ASN A 74 15.77 -26.27 -8.36
CA ASN A 74 16.53 -27.13 -9.28
C ASN A 74 17.01 -26.29 -10.47
#